data_AF-A0A482XGY3-F1
#
_entry.id   AF-A0A482XGY3-F1
#
_cell.length_a   1.000
_cell.length_b   1.000
_cell.length_c   1.000
_cell.angle_alpha   90.00
_cell.angle_beta   90.00
_cell.angle_gamma   90.00
#
_symmetry.space_group_name_H-M   'P 1'
#
loop_
_entity.id
_entity.type
_entity.pdbx_description
1 polymer ?
#
loop_
_entity_poly.entity_id
_entity_poly.type
_entity_poly.pdbx_seq_one_letter_code
_entity_poly.pdbx_strand_id
1 'polypeptide(L)'
;MRWSMVDTFTTDIGGLDFQRSQHGSGMSSKNQAKRFVSVLQRQADHKGSSMFSVDEMKETAARNNIVVKDFFTFLSSLNDHGFLIKKGKNQYQLLSVDY
;
A
#
# COMPACT_ATOMS: atom_id res chain seq x y z
N MET A 1 -39.70 -7.26 12.13
CA MET A 1 -38.99 -6.18 11.40
C MET A 1 -37.88 -6.84 10.61
N ARG A 2 -37.97 -6.85 9.28
CA ARG A 2 -37.15 -7.68 8.37
C ARG A 2 -36.38 -6.75 7.43
N TRP A 3 -35.12 -6.49 7.75
CA TRP A 3 -34.12 -6.05 6.80
C TRP A 3 -32.86 -6.86 7.09
N SER A 4 -32.76 -7.97 6.36
CA SER A 4 -31.62 -8.88 6.32
C SER A 4 -30.55 -8.34 5.38
N MET A 5 -29.29 -8.72 5.68
CA MET A 5 -28.15 -8.74 4.77
C MET A 5 -27.72 -7.38 4.22
N VAL A 6 -26.87 -6.67 4.97
CA VAL A 6 -25.70 -6.09 4.32
C VAL A 6 -24.56 -7.09 4.52
N ASP A 7 -24.13 -7.61 3.39
CA ASP A 7 -23.03 -8.52 3.18
C ASP A 7 -21.84 -8.11 4.06
N THR A 8 -21.53 -8.94 5.06
CA THR A 8 -20.23 -8.91 5.73
C THR A 8 -19.25 -9.31 4.65
N PHE A 9 -18.68 -8.31 3.95
CA PHE A 9 -17.54 -8.49 3.06
C PHE A 9 -16.37 -9.01 3.90
N THR A 10 -16.41 -10.33 4.08
CA THR A 10 -15.38 -11.15 4.69
C THR A 10 -14.37 -11.33 3.58
N THR A 11 -13.40 -10.42 3.48
CA THR A 11 -12.13 -10.79 2.87
C THR A 11 -11.23 -11.25 4.01
N ASP A 12 -11.35 -12.54 4.30
CA ASP A 12 -10.33 -13.30 5.00
C ASP A 12 -9.14 -13.42 4.04
N ILE A 13 -8.15 -12.55 4.20
CA ILE A 13 -6.81 -12.73 3.64
C ILE A 13 -5.80 -12.12 4.60
N GLY A 14 -5.12 -13.01 5.33
CA GLY A 14 -3.71 -12.89 5.68
C GLY A 14 -3.33 -11.66 6.48
N GLY A 15 -3.35 -11.78 7.80
CA GLY A 15 -3.01 -10.72 8.73
C GLY A 15 -1.64 -10.10 8.48
N LEU A 16 -1.64 -8.78 8.26
CA LEU A 16 -0.56 -7.95 8.74
C LEU A 16 -0.97 -7.43 10.12
N ASP A 17 -0.86 -8.31 11.11
CA ASP A 17 -0.93 -7.95 12.53
C ASP A 17 0.27 -7.05 12.85
N PHE A 18 0.07 -5.73 12.77
CA PHE A 18 1.07 -4.73 13.15
C PHE A 18 1.13 -4.52 14.67
N GLN A 19 0.49 -5.39 15.47
CA GLN A 19 0.44 -5.27 16.94
C GLN A 19 1.74 -5.72 17.62
N ARG A 20 2.71 -6.30 16.90
CA ARG A 20 3.98 -6.80 17.45
C ARG A 20 5.22 -5.93 17.22
N SER A 21 5.06 -4.61 17.23
CA SER A 21 6.19 -3.71 17.52
C SER A 21 5.92 -2.96 18.82
N GLN A 22 5.67 -3.72 19.88
CA GLN A 22 5.89 -3.26 21.24
C GLN A 22 7.40 -3.02 21.36
N HIS A 23 7.81 -1.75 21.42
CA HIS A 23 9.20 -1.27 21.49
C HIS A 23 9.93 -0.97 20.17
N GLY A 24 9.30 -0.18 19.28
CA GLY A 24 9.97 0.35 18.09
C GLY A 24 9.40 1.70 17.66
N SER A 25 9.46 2.68 18.55
CA SER A 25 9.10 4.08 18.28
C SER A 25 9.88 4.58 17.06
N GLY A 26 9.23 4.75 15.91
CA GLY A 26 9.95 5.30 14.78
C GLY A 26 9.08 5.48 13.56
N MET A 27 8.74 6.74 13.30
CA MET A 27 8.34 7.27 12.00
C MET A 27 9.46 7.11 10.94
N SER A 28 10.14 5.97 10.91
CA SER A 28 11.20 5.69 9.96
C SER A 28 10.59 5.61 8.56
N SER A 29 11.31 6.13 7.57
CA SER A 29 10.95 6.04 6.14
C SER A 29 10.63 4.60 5.71
N LYS A 30 11.29 3.61 6.34
CA LYS A 30 11.03 2.18 6.13
C LYS A 30 9.64 1.74 6.60
N ASN A 31 9.15 2.23 7.74
CA ASN A 31 7.78 1.95 8.19
C ASN A 31 6.74 2.62 7.29
N GLN A 32 7.01 3.84 6.79
CA GLN A 32 6.14 4.52 5.84
C GLN A 32 6.07 3.81 4.50
N ALA A 33 7.21 3.33 3.98
CA ALA A 33 7.30 2.47 2.79
C ALA A 33 6.44 1.20 2.94
N LYS A 34 6.59 0.47 4.04
CA LYS A 34 5.78 -0.73 4.31
C LYS A 34 4.29 -0.42 4.36
N ARG A 35 3.89 0.62 5.10
CA ARG A 35 2.49 1.06 5.18
C ARG A 35 1.93 1.40 3.80
N PHE A 36 2.70 2.16 3.01
CA PHE A 36 2.31 2.53 1.65
C PHE A 36 2.09 1.31 0.76
N VAL A 37 3.03 0.36 0.77
CA VAL A 37 2.94 -0.89 0.02
C VAL A 37 1.74 -1.73 0.45
N SER A 38 1.46 -1.84 1.76
CA SER A 38 0.27 -2.55 2.25
C SER A 38 -1.04 -1.89 1.80
N VAL A 39 -1.12 -0.57 1.79
CA VAL A 39 -2.29 0.16 1.30
C VAL A 39 -2.48 -0.06 -0.21
N LEU A 40 -1.40 0.00 -0.99
CA LEU A 40 -1.45 -0.29 -2.42
C LEU A 40 -1.86 -1.73 -2.69
N GLN A 41 -1.40 -2.71 -1.90
CA GLN A 41 -1.83 -4.10 -2.04
C GLN A 41 -3.34 -4.24 -1.83
N ARG A 42 -3.89 -3.62 -0.77
CA ARG A 42 -5.34 -3.62 -0.54
C ARG A 42 -6.13 -2.98 -1.68
N GLN A 43 -5.62 -1.90 -2.26
CA GLN A 43 -6.25 -1.30 -3.44
C GLN A 43 -6.12 -2.18 -4.69
N ALA A 44 -4.99 -2.87 -4.85
CA ALA A 44 -4.78 -3.78 -5.97
C ALA A 44 -5.75 -4.95 -5.92
N ASP A 45 -5.97 -5.51 -4.72
CA ASP A 45 -6.92 -6.58 -4.44
C ASP A 45 -8.36 -6.13 -4.75
N HIS A 46 -8.77 -4.97 -4.24
CA HIS A 46 -10.10 -4.42 -4.48
C HIS A 46 -10.34 -4.00 -5.95
N LYS A 47 -9.31 -3.54 -6.66
CA LYS A 47 -9.39 -3.13 -8.08
C LYS A 47 -9.18 -4.31 -9.04
N GLY A 48 -8.61 -5.42 -8.57
CA GLY A 48 -8.12 -6.52 -9.40
C GLY A 48 -6.93 -6.14 -10.29
N SER A 49 -6.19 -5.08 -9.97
CA SER A 49 -5.08 -4.58 -10.79
C SER A 49 -3.94 -4.03 -9.95
N SER A 50 -2.73 -4.54 -10.19
CA SER A 50 -1.50 -4.11 -9.53
C SER A 50 -0.80 -2.93 -10.21
N MET A 51 -1.44 -2.31 -11.22
CA MET A 51 -0.90 -1.12 -11.89
C MET A 51 -1.46 0.17 -11.29
N PHE A 52 -0.55 1.05 -10.92
CA PHE A 52 -0.87 2.35 -10.32
C PHE A 52 -0.16 3.48 -11.04
N SER A 53 -0.89 4.55 -11.29
CA SER A 53 -0.32 5.80 -11.79
C SER A 53 0.31 6.59 -10.65
N VAL A 54 1.34 7.40 -10.94
CA VAL A 54 1.95 8.29 -9.92
C VAL A 54 0.91 9.16 -9.22
N ASP A 55 -0.11 9.59 -9.95
CA ASP A 55 -1.21 10.40 -9.41
C ASP A 55 -2.05 9.63 -8.38
N GLU A 56 -2.52 8.42 -8.74
CA GLU A 56 -3.24 7.51 -7.83
C GLU A 56 -2.40 7.19 -6.57
N MET A 57 -1.10 7.00 -6.76
CA MET A 57 -0.16 6.72 -5.68
C MET A 57 0.00 7.92 -4.74
N LYS A 58 0.06 9.15 -5.27
CA LYS A 58 0.10 10.37 -4.46
C LYS A 58 -1.20 10.58 -3.69
N GLU A 59 -2.34 10.38 -4.34
CA GLU A 59 -3.64 10.49 -3.70
C GLU A 59 -3.79 9.45 -2.58
N THR A 60 -3.33 8.22 -2.83
CA THR A 60 -3.29 7.15 -1.83
C THR A 60 -2.42 7.52 -0.64
N ALA A 61 -1.24 8.10 -0.87
CA ALA A 61 -0.37 8.57 0.20
C ALA A 61 -1.02 9.68 1.03
N ALA A 62 -1.64 10.66 0.37
CA ALA A 62 -2.35 11.76 1.02
C ALA A 62 -3.52 11.25 1.87
N ARG A 63 -4.37 10.37 1.32
CA ARG A 63 -5.50 9.74 2.03
C ARG A 63 -5.08 8.96 3.28
N ASN A 64 -3.86 8.40 3.28
CA ASN A 64 -3.35 7.59 4.38
C ASN A 64 -2.38 8.34 5.31
N ASN A 65 -2.31 9.67 5.22
CA ASN A 65 -1.42 10.52 6.02
C ASN A 65 0.07 10.12 5.89
N ILE A 66 0.49 9.66 4.72
CA ILE A 66 1.88 9.30 4.43
C ILE A 66 2.59 10.54 3.91
N VAL A 67 3.36 11.18 4.78
CA VAL A 67 4.07 12.42 4.49
C VAL A 67 5.51 12.09 4.09
N VAL A 68 5.79 12.19 2.79
CA VAL A 68 7.12 12.01 2.22
C VAL A 68 7.60 13.30 1.59
N LYS A 69 8.84 13.69 1.90
CA LYS A 69 9.46 14.93 1.40
C LYS A 69 9.61 14.91 -0.13
N ASP A 70 10.15 13.82 -0.66
CA ASP A 70 10.35 13.62 -2.10
C ASP A 70 9.68 12.32 -2.54
N PHE A 71 8.49 12.45 -3.14
CA PHE A 71 7.71 11.30 -3.58
C PHE A 71 8.45 10.47 -4.63
N PHE A 72 9.14 11.12 -5.58
CA PHE A 72 9.89 10.42 -6.62
C PHE A 72 11.10 9.65 -6.07
N THR A 73 11.81 10.22 -5.10
CA THR A 73 12.91 9.53 -4.40
C THR A 73 12.38 8.35 -3.60
N PHE A 74 11.24 8.53 -2.93
CA PHE A 74 10.55 7.46 -2.22
C PHE A 74 10.13 6.31 -3.15
N LEU A 75 9.51 6.61 -4.29
CA LEU A 75 9.18 5.62 -5.31
C LEU A 75 10.43 4.93 -5.88
N SER A 76 11.52 5.68 -6.08
CA SER A 76 12.78 5.13 -6.56
C SER A 76 13.39 4.16 -5.55
N SER A 77 13.33 4.45 -4.26
CA SER A 77 13.74 3.53 -3.20
C SER A 77 12.86 2.28 -3.17
N LEU A 78 11.54 2.41 -3.32
CA LEU A 78 10.64 1.25 -3.43
C LEU A 78 10.91 0.40 -4.68
N ASN A 79 11.32 1.04 -5.77
CA ASN A 79 11.72 0.37 -7.01
C ASN A 79 13.04 -0.39 -6.83
N ASP A 80 14.04 0.24 -6.22
CA ASP A 80 15.34 -0.36 -5.90
C ASP A 80 15.20 -1.56 -4.96
N HIS A 81 14.31 -1.48 -3.98
CA HIS A 81 14.00 -2.57 -3.07
C HIS A 81 13.10 -3.67 -3.68
N GLY A 82 12.61 -3.50 -4.90
CA GLY A 82 11.77 -4.48 -5.58
C GLY A 82 10.32 -4.55 -5.08
N PHE A 83 9.81 -3.54 -4.38
CA PHE A 83 8.38 -3.45 -4.03
C PHE A 83 7.53 -2.92 -5.18
N LEU A 84 8.12 -2.05 -6.01
CA LEU A 84 7.49 -1.48 -7.18
C LEU A 84 8.38 -1.71 -8.39
N ILE A 85 7.80 -1.79 -9.59
CA ILE A 85 8.55 -1.73 -10.84
C ILE A 85 7.97 -0.63 -11.69
N LYS A 86 8.80 0.30 -12.14
CA LYS A 86 8.41 1.29 -13.12
C LYS A 86 8.18 0.62 -14.48
N LYS A 87 6.93 0.60 -14.96
CA LYS A 87 6.56 -0.02 -16.24
C LYS A 87 6.36 0.98 -17.38
N GLY A 88 6.06 2.24 -17.08
CA GLY A 88 5.78 3.27 -18.11
C GLY A 88 6.10 4.71 -17.68
N LYS A 89 5.71 5.67 -18.53
CA LYS A 89 5.73 7.10 -18.19
C LYS A 89 4.70 7.34 -17.09
N ASN A 90 5.16 7.37 -15.84
CA ASN A 90 4.37 7.58 -14.62
C ASN A 90 3.46 6.43 -14.19
N GLN A 91 3.78 5.20 -14.60
CA GLN A 91 3.09 4.00 -14.12
C GLN A 91 4.05 3.06 -13.42
N TYR A 92 3.62 2.58 -12.26
CA TYR A 92 4.33 1.63 -11.43
C TYR A 92 3.45 0.40 -11.23
N GLN A 93 4.06 -0.77 -11.36
CA GLN A 93 3.44 -2.03 -11.01
C GLN A 93 3.88 -2.40 -9.60
N LEU A 94 2.91 -2.71 -8.75
CA LEU A 94 3.15 -3.27 -7.44
C LEU A 94 3.58 -4.72 -7.58
N LEU A 95 4.75 -5.05 -7.05
CA LEU A 95 5.16 -6.42 -6.86
C LEU A 95 4.57 -6.90 -5.54
N SER A 96 3.46 -7.63 -5.61
CA SER A 96 2.99 -8.44 -4.49
C SER A 96 4.07 -9.49 -4.23
N VAL A 97 4.63 -9.47 -3.03
CA VAL A 97 5.46 -10.57 -2.53
C VAL A 97 4.51 -11.38 -1.67
N ASP A 98 4.02 -12.50 -2.21
CA ASP A 98 3.43 -13.57 -1.42
C ASP A 98 4.54 -14.07 -0.48
N TYR A 99 4.31 -14.02 0.83
CA TYR A 99 5.28 -14.45 1.84
C TYR A 99 4.60 -15.36 2.84
#